data_AF-A0A937R9I5-F1
#
_entry.id   AF-A0A937R9I5-F1
#
_cell.length_a   1.000
_cell.length_b   1.000
_cell.length_c   1.000
_cell.angle_alpha   90.00
_cell.angle_beta   90.00
_cell.angle_gamma   90.00
#
_symmetry.space_group_name_H-M   'P 1'
#
loop_
_entity.id
_entity.type
_entity.pdbx_description
1 polymer ?
#
loop_
_entity_poly.entity_id
_entity_poly.type
_entity_poly.pdbx_seq_one_letter_code
_entity_poly.pdbx_strand_id
1 'polypeptide(L)' 'MSFEQVWANKVEGQYGEAPVFYASLDDLITMKGAAGRPKDVEDLVQLRELKRRREPQSD' A
#
# COMPACT_ATOMS: atom_id res chain seq x y z
N MET A 1 2.80 13.66 -0.37
CA MET A 1 3.31 12.54 0.43
C MET A 1 4.79 12.73 0.65
N SER A 2 5.27 12.56 1.89
CA SER A 2 6.70 12.62 2.24
C SER A 2 7.19 11.26 2.75
N PHE A 3 8.52 11.11 2.85
CA PHE A 3 9.10 9.89 3.41
C PHE A 3 8.72 9.70 4.89
N GLU A 4 8.74 10.76 5.69
CA GLU A 4 8.43 10.73 7.12
C GLU A 4 7.02 10.22 7.37
N GLN A 5 6.06 10.65 6.54
CA GLN A 5 4.68 10.17 6.59
C GLN A 5 4.60 8.66 6.31
N VAL A 6 5.25 8.19 5.24
CA VAL A 6 5.25 6.76 4.88
C VAL A 6 5.98 5.93 5.95
N TRP A 7 7.07 6.46 6.51
CA TRP A 7 7.85 5.79 7.55
C TRP A 7 7.12 5.71 8.90
N ALA A 8 6.28 6.69 9.22
CA ALA A 8 5.39 6.65 10.37
C ALA A 8 4.32 5.56 10.22
N ASN A 9 3.82 5.37 8.99
CA ASN A 9 2.77 4.41 8.66
C ASN A 9 3.29 3.02 8.24
N LYS A 10 4.60 2.77 8.33
CA LYS A 10 5.19 1.51 7.87
C LYS A 10 4.60 0.29 8.59
N VAL A 11 4.51 -0.81 7.88
CA VAL A 11 4.02 -2.10 8.38
C VAL A 11 5.19 -3.08 8.40
N GLU A 12 5.39 -3.74 9.53
CA GLU A 12 6.38 -4.81 9.66
C GLU A 12 5.98 -6.05 8.86
N GLY A 13 6.97 -6.73 8.30
CA GLY A 13 6.77 -8.01 7.66
C GLY A 13 8.10 -8.73 7.44
N GLN A 14 8.06 -9.77 6.61
CA GLN A 14 9.22 -10.56 6.27
C GLN A 14 9.36 -10.67 4.75
N TYR A 15 10.60 -10.72 4.28
CA TYR A 15 10.94 -11.06 2.91
C TYR A 15 11.96 -12.20 2.93
N GLY A 16 11.47 -13.43 2.68
CA GLY A 16 12.22 -14.64 3.02
C GLY A 16 12.44 -14.70 4.54
N GLU A 17 13.70 -14.80 4.96
CA GLU A 17 14.08 -14.81 6.38
C GLU A 17 14.36 -13.40 6.94
N ALA A 18 14.39 -12.37 6.09
CA ALA A 18 14.76 -11.02 6.51
C ALA A 18 13.53 -10.24 7.03
N PRO A 19 13.58 -9.65 8.24
CA PRO A 19 12.57 -8.71 8.69
C PRO A 19 12.68 -7.40 7.89
N VAL A 20 11.55 -6.88 7.43
CA VAL A 20 11.48 -5.67 6.59
C VAL A 20 10.30 -4.79 6.96
N PHE A 21 10.35 -3.54 6.50
CA PHE A 21 9.23 -2.61 6.58
C PHE A 21 8.64 -2.37 5.19
N TYR A 22 7.32 -2.52 5.09
CA TYR A 22 6.53 -2.17 3.91
C TYR A 22 5.81 -0.84 4.14
N ALA A 23 5.54 -0.09 3.07
CA ALA A 23 4.58 1.00 3.15
C ALA A 23 3.18 0.46 3.44
N SER A 24 2.35 1.24 4.14
CA SER A 24 0.95 0.88 4.38
C SER A 24 0.20 0.68 3.06
N LEU A 25 -0.92 -0.05 3.09
CA LEU A 25 -1.75 -0.25 1.91
C LEU A 25 -2.25 1.08 1.33
N ASP A 26 -2.63 2.02 2.20
CA ASP A 26 -3.08 3.36 1.79
C ASP A 26 -1.96 4.19 1.17
N ASP A 27 -0.76 4.09 1.74
CA ASP A 27 0.39 4.80 1.20
C ASP A 27 0.81 4.21 -0.15
N LEU A 28 0.76 2.87 -0.32
CA LEU A 28 1.02 2.20 -1.59
C LEU A 28 0.05 2.65 -2.69
N ILE A 29 -1.25 2.74 -2.38
CA ILE A 29 -2.27 3.24 -3.33
C ILE A 29 -1.97 4.69 -3.71
N THR A 30 -1.64 5.53 -2.74
CA THR A 30 -1.35 6.95 -2.97
C THR A 30 -0.10 7.14 -3.84
N MET A 31 1.00 6.43 -3.51
CA MET A 31 2.25 6.49 -4.27
C MET A 31 2.06 6.04 -5.73
N LYS A 32 1.39 4.91 -5.95
CA LYS A 32 1.13 4.39 -7.29
C LYS A 32 0.21 5.30 -8.11
N GLY A 33 -0.79 5.89 -7.45
CA GLY A 33 -1.66 6.90 -8.06
C GLY A 33 -0.91 8.12 -8.56
N ALA A 34 0.06 8.61 -7.76
CA ALA A 34 0.87 9.78 -8.13
C ALA A 34 1.91 9.46 -9.22
N ALA A 35 2.46 8.25 -9.25
CA ALA A 35 3.49 7.86 -10.22
C ALA A 35 2.93 7.75 -11.66
N GLY A 36 1.67 7.33 -11.81
CA GLY A 36 0.95 7.38 -13.09
C GLY A 36 1.53 6.51 -14.22
N ARG A 37 2.47 5.60 -13.93
CA ARG A 37 3.02 4.69 -14.94
C ARG A 37 1.96 3.67 -15.35
N PRO A 38 1.92 3.20 -16.61
CA PRO A 38 0.90 2.23 -17.05
C PRO A 38 0.78 0.99 -16.15
N LYS A 39 1.91 0.43 -15.70
CA LYS A 39 1.95 -0.71 -14.78
C LYS A 39 1.39 -0.40 -13.38
N ASP A 40 1.51 0.83 -12.91
CA ASP A 40 0.94 1.23 -11.61
C ASP A 40 -0.60 1.33 -11.67
N VAL A 41 -1.18 1.60 -12.84
CA VAL A 41 -2.64 1.66 -13.01
C VAL A 41 -3.29 0.29 -12.80
N GLU A 42 -2.66 -0.77 -13.33
CA GLU A 42 -3.12 -2.15 -13.10
C GLU A 42 -3.01 -2.54 -11.63
N ASP A 43 -1.88 -2.21 -10.99
CA ASP A 43 -1.67 -2.47 -9.57
C ASP A 43 -2.71 -1.75 -8.69
N LEU A 44 -3.12 -0.53 -9.05
CA LEU A 44 -4.13 0.23 -8.30
C LEU A 44 -5.49 -0.47 -8.26
N VAL A 45 -5.87 -1.23 -9.30
CA VAL A 45 -7.12 -2.00 -9.30
C VAL A 45 -7.09 -3.06 -8.21
N GLN A 46 -6.01 -3.84 -8.17
CA GLN A 46 -5.82 -4.93 -7.19
C GLN A 46 -5.71 -4.38 -5.77
N LEU A 47 -4.96 -3.30 -5.56
CA LEU A 47 -4.76 -2.70 -4.24
C LEU A 47 -6.04 -2.09 -3.68
N ARG A 48 -6.87 -1.43 -4.52
CA ARG A 48 -8.17 -0.90 -4.09
C ARG A 48 -9.16 -2.01 -3.74
N GLU A 49 -9.14 -3.11 -4.48
CA GLU A 49 -9.94 -4.30 -4.15
C GLU A 49 -9.50 -4.93 -2.83
N LEU A 50 -8.18 -5.07 -2.61
CA LEU A 50 -7.66 -5.54 -1.33
C LEU A 50 -8.08 -4.64 -0.16
N LYS A 51 -8.08 -3.32 -0.36
CA LYS A 51 -8.53 -2.37 0.66
C LYS A 51 -10.00 -2.59 1.01
N ARG A 52 -10.89 -2.68 0.01
CA ARG A 52 -12.33 -2.94 0.22
C ARG A 52 -12.59 -4.21 1.02
N ARG A 53 -11.83 -5.28 0.78
CA ARG A 53 -11.98 -6.55 1.50
C ARG A 53 -11.52 -6.49 2.96
N ARG A 54 -10.66 -5.52 3.30
CA ARG A 54 -10.11 -5.34 4.65
C ARG A 54 -10.94 -4.38 5.50
N GLU A 55 -11.73 -3.51 4.87
CA GLU A 55 -12.71 -2.69 5.59
C GLU A 55 -13.82 -3.63 6.10
N PRO A 56 -14.08 -3.66 7.42
CA PRO A 56 -15.20 -4.44 7.94
C PRO A 56 -16.49 -3.94 7.29
N GLN A 57 -17.33 -4.87 6.82
CA GLN A 57 -18.70 -4.54 6.41
C GLN A 57 -19.39 -3.90 7.62
N SER A 58 -19.59 -2.60 7.57
CA SER A 58 -20.57 -1.92 8.40
C SER A 58 -21.93 -2.22 7.78
N ASP A 59 -22.62 -3.24 8.29
CA ASP A 59 -24.07 -3.42 8.13
C ASP A 59 -24.83 -2.41 9.02
#